data_AF-A0A6H1R314-F1
#
_entry.id   AF-A0A6H1R314-F1
#
_cell.length_a   1.000
_cell.length_b   1.000
_cell.length_c   1.000
_cell.angle_alpha   90.00
_cell.angle_beta   90.00
_cell.angle_gamma   90.00
#
_symmetry.space_group_name_H-M   'P 1'
#
loop_
_entity.id
_entity.type
_entity.pdbx_description
1 polymer ?
#
loop_
_entity_poly.entity_id
_entity_poly.type
_entity_poly.pdbx_seq_one_letter_code
_entity_poly.pdbx_strand_id
1 'polypeptide(L)'
;MVSRQRGPARKIAILVASLGFTIGLGVPAALAAGGGGVNSGGGGDNPRADQLRRDRAWVAPGPLVFGAEPYEAASSAAATAAGAANCTISAQVATNLTLSTTWPEVAGSGEAPSPMTLSRYDDQTSLADPERRAKGLFFNPGVGIWQLDSAGLGAGETAATAIDSVGAAKKMATYMVNKYCAAINGGSTAASARAAAWKGWHACDTGSCESIYQRLEAGGVTKDDSVNRYGGAQPRTCTYEGAEYDCLHVDPSKAQGEDAWTAPDFGPAPVPEPFYVFTYAEGGKKYEVRYWLKAESGADTDVSASRELGVNARTKLSWAEESGLCDTTTGTGNC
;
A
#
# COMPACT_ATOMS: atom_id res chain seq x y z
N MET A 1 1.07 -73.93 -63.85
CA MET A 1 2.46 -74.34 -63.56
C MET A 1 3.01 -73.44 -62.47
N VAL A 2 3.51 -74.07 -61.40
CA VAL A 2 4.02 -73.46 -60.16
C VAL A 2 5.21 -72.54 -60.44
N SER A 3 5.20 -71.32 -59.89
CA SER A 3 6.39 -70.46 -59.86
C SER A 3 6.45 -69.61 -58.58
N ARG A 4 7.32 -70.08 -57.68
CA ARG A 4 8.18 -69.44 -56.68
C ARG A 4 7.78 -68.12 -55.99
N GLN A 5 7.77 -68.25 -54.67
CA GLN A 5 7.85 -67.24 -53.62
C GLN A 5 8.89 -66.13 -53.86
N ARG A 6 8.50 -64.89 -53.52
CA ARG A 6 9.39 -63.80 -53.10
C ARG A 6 8.80 -63.18 -51.84
N GLY A 7 9.56 -63.16 -50.75
CA GLY A 7 9.21 -62.40 -49.54
C GLY A 7 9.55 -60.91 -49.68
N PRO A 8 9.24 -60.10 -48.65
CA PRO A 8 10.02 -58.91 -48.34
C PRO A 8 10.58 -58.93 -46.91
N ALA A 9 11.77 -58.35 -46.81
CA ALA A 9 12.64 -58.29 -45.65
C ALA A 9 12.10 -57.41 -44.52
N ARG A 10 12.26 -57.89 -43.27
CA ARG A 10 12.11 -57.09 -42.05
C ARG A 10 13.29 -56.14 -41.92
N LYS A 11 13.01 -54.83 -41.90
CA LYS A 11 13.97 -53.79 -41.53
C LYS A 11 14.15 -53.80 -40.00
N ILE A 12 15.39 -53.98 -39.56
CA ILE A 12 15.81 -53.84 -38.17
C ILE A 12 15.99 -52.34 -37.91
N ALA A 13 15.21 -51.77 -37.00
CA ALA A 13 15.43 -50.43 -36.48
C ALA A 13 16.44 -50.51 -35.32
N ILE A 14 17.61 -49.91 -35.53
CA ILE A 14 18.63 -49.72 -34.49
C ILE A 14 18.19 -48.50 -33.66
N LEU A 15 17.79 -48.75 -32.42
CA LEU A 15 17.55 -47.71 -31.42
C LEU A 15 18.91 -47.29 -30.84
N VAL A 16 19.41 -46.13 -31.26
CA VAL A 16 20.55 -45.46 -30.63
C VAL A 16 20.01 -44.71 -29.41
N ALA A 17 20.23 -45.26 -28.22
CA ALA A 17 19.97 -44.57 -26.97
C ALA A 17 21.10 -43.55 -26.72
N SER A 18 20.90 -42.31 -27.14
CA SER A 18 21.73 -41.19 -26.73
C SER A 18 21.38 -40.82 -25.28
N LEU A 19 22.23 -41.25 -24.34
CA LEU A 19 22.27 -40.71 -22.98
C LEU A 19 22.71 -39.24 -23.06
N GLY A 20 21.74 -38.34 -23.13
CA GLY A 20 21.94 -36.93 -22.82
C GLY A 20 22.13 -36.80 -21.32
N PHE A 21 23.38 -36.62 -20.88
CA PHE A 21 23.67 -36.06 -19.57
C PHE A 21 23.24 -34.58 -19.61
N THR A 22 21.97 -34.30 -19.30
CA THR A 22 21.59 -32.96 -18.85
C THR A 22 22.23 -32.76 -17.49
N ILE A 23 23.36 -32.04 -17.47
CA ILE A 23 23.81 -31.34 -16.27
C ILE A 23 22.69 -30.37 -15.96
N GLY A 24 21.81 -30.77 -15.05
CA GLY A 24 20.86 -29.85 -14.42
C GLY A 24 21.69 -28.84 -13.67
N LEU A 25 22.02 -27.72 -14.32
CA LEU A 25 22.22 -26.47 -13.63
C LEU A 25 20.94 -26.27 -12.84
N GLY A 26 20.98 -26.59 -11.55
CA GLY A 26 19.91 -26.26 -10.64
C GLY A 26 19.71 -24.76 -10.75
N VAL A 27 18.66 -24.36 -11.45
CA VAL A 27 18.16 -23.00 -11.37
C VAL A 27 17.86 -22.82 -9.88
N PRO A 28 18.54 -21.91 -9.18
CA PRO A 28 18.15 -21.62 -7.81
C PRO A 28 16.69 -21.20 -7.89
N ALA A 29 15.83 -21.95 -7.19
CA ALA A 29 14.48 -21.49 -6.94
C ALA A 29 14.64 -20.17 -6.17
N ALA A 30 14.37 -19.06 -6.84
CA ALA A 30 14.13 -17.79 -6.17
C ALA A 30 12.98 -18.05 -5.19
N LEU A 31 13.27 -17.82 -3.92
CA LEU A 31 12.33 -17.98 -2.82
C LEU A 31 11.75 -16.61 -2.57
N ALA A 32 10.42 -16.49 -2.54
CA ALA A 32 9.76 -15.22 -2.26
C ALA A 32 10.42 -14.57 -1.06
N ALA A 33 10.93 -13.35 -1.21
CA ALA A 33 11.74 -12.62 -0.23
C ALA A 33 11.65 -13.25 1.18
N GLY A 34 12.56 -14.17 1.48
CA GLY A 34 12.55 -14.94 2.72
C GLY A 34 12.11 -16.42 2.67
N GLY A 35 12.62 -17.24 1.74
CA GLY A 35 12.58 -18.70 1.94
C GLY A 35 13.33 -19.20 3.18
N GLY A 36 14.19 -18.36 3.76
CA GLY A 36 14.80 -18.53 5.08
C GLY A 36 14.37 -17.48 6.11
N GLY A 37 13.33 -16.69 5.82
CA GLY A 37 12.91 -15.56 6.65
C GLY A 37 12.19 -15.97 7.94
N VAL A 38 12.29 -15.13 8.97
CA VAL A 38 11.57 -15.32 10.23
C VAL A 38 10.16 -14.74 10.07
N ASN A 39 9.15 -15.58 10.25
CA ASN A 39 7.77 -15.12 10.25
C ASN A 39 7.45 -14.43 11.59
N SER A 40 7.06 -13.16 11.53
CA SER A 40 6.48 -12.47 12.68
C SER A 40 4.96 -12.68 12.68
N GLY A 41 4.39 -13.04 13.84
CA GLY A 41 2.97 -13.37 13.95
C GLY A 41 2.45 -13.36 15.39
N GLY A 42 1.13 -13.35 15.54
CA GLY A 42 0.45 -13.52 16.84
C GLY A 42 0.09 -12.25 17.62
N GLY A 43 0.28 -11.05 17.05
CA GLY A 43 0.03 -9.78 17.74
C GLY A 43 -1.45 -9.35 17.83
N GLY A 44 -2.31 -9.86 16.95
CA GLY A 44 -3.70 -9.38 16.84
C GLY A 44 -3.80 -7.89 16.48
N ASP A 45 -4.98 -7.31 16.60
CA ASP A 45 -5.15 -5.85 16.48
C ASP A 45 -4.79 -5.18 17.80
N ASN A 46 -4.19 -3.98 17.75
CA ASN A 46 -3.96 -3.18 18.96
C ASN A 46 -5.33 -2.80 19.53
N PRO A 47 -5.69 -3.26 20.75
CA PRO A 47 -7.02 -3.03 21.31
C PRO A 47 -7.33 -1.55 21.56
N ARG A 48 -6.31 -0.68 21.51
CA ARG A 48 -6.45 0.77 21.69
C ARG A 48 -6.42 1.55 20.38
N ALA A 49 -6.13 0.93 19.23
CA ALA A 49 -5.93 1.66 17.98
C ALA A 49 -7.15 2.52 17.59
N ASP A 50 -8.36 1.96 17.69
CA ASP A 50 -9.58 2.70 17.35
C ASP A 50 -9.86 3.85 18.30
N GLN A 51 -9.52 3.69 19.58
CA GLN A 51 -9.62 4.77 20.55
C GLN A 51 -8.63 5.89 20.21
N LEU A 52 -7.37 5.54 19.89
CA LEU A 52 -6.36 6.54 19.50
C LEU A 52 -6.77 7.30 18.24
N ARG A 53 -7.35 6.62 17.24
CA ARG A 53 -7.91 7.27 16.03
C ARG A 53 -9.02 8.26 16.38
N ARG A 54 -9.94 7.89 17.26
CA ARG A 54 -11.01 8.80 17.73
C ARG A 54 -10.48 9.98 18.53
N ASP A 55 -9.53 9.75 19.42
CA ASP A 55 -8.92 10.79 20.25
C ASP A 55 -8.14 11.81 19.40
N ARG A 56 -7.66 11.39 18.22
CA ARG A 56 -6.97 12.24 17.24
C ARG A 56 -7.83 12.75 16.09
N ALA A 57 -9.14 12.47 16.10
CA ALA A 57 -10.07 12.93 15.08
C ALA A 57 -10.40 14.44 15.12
N TRP A 58 -9.62 15.22 15.88
CA TRP A 58 -9.77 16.66 15.94
C TRP A 58 -9.28 17.27 14.62
N VAL A 59 -9.96 18.33 14.18
CA VAL A 59 -9.50 19.13 13.04
C VAL A 59 -9.55 20.60 13.43
N ALA A 60 -8.44 21.30 13.25
CA ALA A 60 -8.34 22.72 13.54
C ALA A 60 -9.42 23.51 12.77
N PRO A 61 -9.98 24.56 13.39
CA PRO A 61 -10.86 25.48 12.69
C PRO A 61 -10.05 26.26 11.63
N GLY A 62 -10.69 26.59 10.50
CA GLY A 62 -10.06 27.37 9.43
C GLY A 62 -10.28 26.78 8.04
N PRO A 63 -9.59 27.32 7.02
CA PRO A 63 -9.59 26.74 5.68
C PRO A 63 -9.10 25.29 5.70
N LEU A 64 -9.65 24.47 4.80
CA LEU A 64 -9.14 23.14 4.55
C LEU A 64 -8.12 23.22 3.42
N VAL A 65 -6.89 22.81 3.67
CA VAL A 65 -5.83 22.75 2.65
C VAL A 65 -5.70 21.33 2.13
N PHE A 66 -5.43 21.18 0.83
CA PHE A 66 -5.17 19.87 0.20
C PHE A 66 -4.10 20.04 -0.88
N GLY A 67 -3.26 19.02 -1.09
CA GLY A 67 -2.27 19.06 -2.16
C GLY A 67 -2.92 19.24 -3.52
N ALA A 68 -2.38 20.10 -4.38
CA ALA A 68 -2.98 20.41 -5.67
C ALA A 68 -3.11 19.17 -6.56
N GLU A 69 -2.03 18.41 -6.74
CA GLU A 69 -2.03 17.19 -7.53
C GLU A 69 -2.90 16.08 -6.88
N PRO A 70 -2.79 15.78 -5.56
CA PRO A 70 -3.74 14.91 -4.88
C PRO A 70 -5.21 15.32 -5.01
N TYR A 71 -5.52 16.62 -4.98
CA TYR A 71 -6.90 17.10 -5.14
C TYR A 71 -7.44 16.84 -6.55
N GLU A 72 -6.64 17.11 -7.59
CA GLU A 72 -7.04 16.83 -8.96
C GLU A 72 -7.27 15.32 -9.17
N ALA A 73 -6.41 14.48 -8.60
CA ALA A 73 -6.59 13.03 -8.61
C ALA A 73 -7.92 12.61 -7.94
N ALA A 74 -8.20 13.13 -6.74
CA ALA A 74 -9.42 12.84 -5.99
C ALA A 74 -10.68 13.33 -6.71
N SER A 75 -10.69 14.57 -7.20
CA SER A 75 -11.86 15.16 -7.86
C SER A 75 -12.16 14.51 -9.21
N SER A 76 -11.14 14.17 -10.00
CA SER A 76 -11.31 13.41 -11.25
C SER A 76 -11.83 11.99 -11.00
N ALA A 77 -11.27 11.30 -10.00
CA ALA A 77 -11.74 9.97 -9.60
C ALA A 77 -13.20 10.01 -9.11
N ALA A 78 -13.55 11.00 -8.30
CA ALA A 78 -14.89 11.23 -7.81
C ALA A 78 -15.89 11.56 -8.91
N ALA A 79 -15.52 12.39 -9.89
CA ALA A 79 -16.35 12.68 -11.06
C ALA A 79 -16.62 11.41 -11.87
N THR A 80 -15.60 10.58 -12.08
CA THR A 80 -15.74 9.28 -12.76
C THR A 80 -16.67 8.34 -11.99
N ALA A 81 -16.47 8.21 -10.68
CA ALA A 81 -17.30 7.37 -9.82
C ALA A 81 -18.76 7.86 -9.78
N ALA A 82 -19.00 9.17 -9.72
CA ALA A 82 -20.32 9.78 -9.78
C ALA A 82 -21.02 9.50 -11.13
N GLY A 83 -20.30 9.61 -12.25
CA GLY A 83 -20.84 9.31 -13.58
C GLY A 83 -21.22 7.84 -13.78
N ALA A 84 -20.58 6.93 -13.04
CA ALA A 84 -20.88 5.50 -13.05
C ALA A 84 -21.85 5.06 -11.94
N ALA A 85 -22.28 5.98 -11.08
CA ALA A 85 -23.08 5.66 -9.90
C ALA A 85 -24.51 5.23 -10.26
N ASN A 86 -25.08 4.33 -9.45
CA ASN A 86 -26.47 3.88 -9.59
C ASN A 86 -27.46 4.70 -8.75
N CYS A 87 -27.05 5.86 -8.25
CA CYS A 87 -27.88 6.84 -7.56
C CYS A 87 -27.57 8.25 -8.06
N THR A 88 -28.41 9.23 -7.73
CA THR A 88 -28.13 10.63 -8.07
C THR A 88 -27.09 11.21 -7.12
N ILE A 89 -25.90 11.50 -7.65
CA ILE A 89 -24.80 12.16 -6.93
C ILE A 89 -24.03 13.03 -7.92
N SER A 90 -23.68 14.25 -7.53
CA SER A 90 -22.85 15.14 -8.37
C SER A 90 -21.36 14.84 -8.18
N ALA A 91 -20.53 15.23 -9.15
CA ALA A 91 -19.08 15.13 -9.02
C ALA A 91 -18.54 15.89 -7.79
N GLN A 92 -19.12 17.05 -7.46
CA GLN A 92 -18.71 17.83 -6.29
C GLN A 92 -19.06 17.10 -4.98
N VAL A 93 -20.27 16.54 -4.86
CA VAL A 93 -20.68 15.76 -3.69
C VAL A 93 -19.79 14.53 -3.52
N ALA A 94 -19.48 13.83 -4.62
CA ALA A 94 -18.56 12.70 -4.60
C ALA A 94 -17.13 13.12 -4.20
N THR A 95 -16.67 14.29 -4.64
CA THR A 95 -15.35 14.83 -4.26
C THR A 95 -15.32 15.12 -2.77
N ASN A 96 -16.30 15.85 -2.26
CA ASN A 96 -16.39 16.19 -0.84
C ASN A 96 -16.51 14.94 0.03
N LEU A 97 -17.32 13.96 -0.39
CA LEU A 97 -17.41 12.65 0.25
C LEU A 97 -16.05 11.95 0.35
N THR A 98 -15.27 11.97 -0.73
CA THR A 98 -13.97 11.30 -0.85
C THR A 98 -12.89 11.95 0.02
N LEU A 99 -12.91 13.27 0.15
CA LEU A 99 -11.92 14.04 0.92
C LEU A 99 -12.23 14.08 2.43
N SER A 100 -13.48 13.90 2.84
CA SER A 100 -13.93 14.18 4.21
C SER A 100 -13.26 13.36 5.31
N THR A 101 -12.73 12.18 4.98
CA THR A 101 -12.03 11.32 5.96
C THR A 101 -10.59 11.76 6.21
N THR A 102 -10.02 12.58 5.33
CA THR A 102 -8.56 12.79 5.28
C THR A 102 -8.04 13.65 6.43
N TRP A 103 -8.68 14.79 6.73
CA TRP A 103 -8.26 15.64 7.86
C TRP A 103 -8.39 14.96 9.23
N PRO A 104 -9.55 14.34 9.59
CA PRO A 104 -9.66 13.69 10.89
C PRO A 104 -8.70 12.49 11.05
N GLU A 105 -8.28 11.85 9.97
CA GLU A 105 -7.39 10.68 10.02
C GLU A 105 -5.91 11.06 10.03
N VAL A 106 -5.51 12.04 9.20
CA VAL A 106 -4.09 12.27 8.89
C VAL A 106 -3.67 13.74 8.82
N ALA A 107 -4.58 14.72 8.97
CA ALA A 107 -4.22 16.14 8.85
C ALA A 107 -5.05 17.03 9.79
N GLY A 108 -4.98 16.72 11.08
CA GLY A 108 -5.75 17.42 12.11
C GLY A 108 -5.42 18.91 12.19
N SER A 109 -4.21 19.33 11.83
CA SER A 109 -3.81 20.75 11.86
C SER A 109 -4.56 21.62 10.83
N GLY A 110 -5.16 21.01 9.80
CA GLY A 110 -5.76 21.69 8.66
C GLY A 110 -4.82 21.87 7.47
N GLU A 111 -3.54 21.50 7.61
CA GLU A 111 -2.58 21.40 6.51
C GLU A 111 -3.02 20.37 5.45
N ALA A 112 -2.35 20.39 4.30
CA ALA A 112 -2.57 19.41 3.25
C ALA A 112 -2.24 18.00 3.75
N PRO A 113 -3.16 17.02 3.68
CA PRO A 113 -2.84 15.63 4.01
C PRO A 113 -1.67 15.10 3.19
N SER A 114 -0.70 14.47 3.86
CA SER A 114 0.45 13.87 3.17
C SER A 114 0.08 12.54 2.52
N PRO A 115 0.32 12.35 1.21
CA PRO A 115 0.24 11.04 0.58
C PRO A 115 1.21 10.01 1.19
N MET A 116 2.30 10.44 1.83
CA MET A 116 3.29 9.52 2.41
C MET A 116 2.94 9.08 3.84
N THR A 117 1.83 9.52 4.44
CA THR A 117 1.52 9.23 5.84
C THR A 117 1.54 7.73 6.15
N LEU A 118 2.30 7.34 7.18
CA LEU A 118 2.36 5.98 7.70
C LEU A 118 1.70 5.93 9.08
N SER A 119 0.67 5.08 9.24
CA SER A 119 -0.08 4.95 10.49
C SER A 119 0.83 4.62 11.66
N ARG A 120 0.64 5.34 12.77
CA ARG A 120 1.41 5.17 14.01
C ARG A 120 0.62 4.50 15.14
N TYR A 121 -0.59 4.02 14.88
CA TYR A 121 -1.51 3.49 15.90
C TYR A 121 -1.30 2.01 16.22
N ASP A 122 -0.61 1.27 15.37
CA ASP A 122 -0.35 -0.16 15.48
C ASP A 122 1.09 -0.40 15.95
N ASP A 123 1.26 -0.95 17.16
CA ASP A 123 2.55 -1.16 17.83
C ASP A 123 2.84 -2.64 18.13
N GLN A 124 2.09 -3.54 17.49
CA GLN A 124 2.21 -4.98 17.71
C GLN A 124 3.60 -5.46 17.29
N THR A 125 4.18 -6.35 18.11
CA THR A 125 5.50 -6.94 17.84
C THR A 125 5.54 -7.74 16.55
N SER A 126 4.40 -8.21 16.04
CA SER A 126 4.34 -8.90 14.74
C SER A 126 4.61 -7.99 13.54
N LEU A 127 4.58 -6.67 13.72
CA LEU A 127 4.89 -5.68 12.69
C LEU A 127 6.34 -5.18 12.77
N ALA A 128 7.10 -5.57 13.79
CA ALA A 128 8.51 -5.21 13.96
C ALA A 128 9.44 -6.33 13.49
N ASP A 129 10.66 -5.96 13.12
CA ASP A 129 11.73 -6.93 12.87
C ASP A 129 11.94 -7.83 14.11
N PRO A 130 11.73 -9.16 14.01
CA PRO A 130 11.83 -10.06 15.15
C PRO A 130 13.24 -10.13 15.73
N GLU A 131 14.26 -9.84 14.92
CA GLU A 131 15.67 -9.83 15.34
C GLU A 131 16.10 -8.50 15.96
N ARG A 132 15.26 -7.47 15.88
CA ARG A 132 15.50 -6.13 16.46
C ARG A 132 16.80 -5.49 15.97
N ARG A 133 17.14 -5.68 14.69
CA ARG A 133 18.37 -5.16 14.08
C ARG A 133 18.45 -3.64 14.10
N ALA A 134 17.31 -2.95 13.96
CA ALA A 134 17.19 -1.52 14.18
C ALA A 134 15.76 -1.12 14.58
N LYS A 135 15.61 0.05 15.22
CA LYS A 135 14.33 0.49 15.81
C LYS A 135 13.25 0.80 14.76
N GLY A 136 13.62 1.40 13.63
CA GLY A 136 12.68 1.75 12.57
C GLY A 136 12.48 0.67 11.50
N LEU A 137 12.93 -0.57 11.75
CA LEU A 137 12.52 -1.73 10.95
C LEU A 137 11.12 -2.16 11.38
N PHE A 138 10.13 -1.43 10.86
CA PHE A 138 8.74 -1.59 11.24
C PHE A 138 7.80 -1.48 10.04
N PHE A 139 6.84 -2.39 9.97
CA PHE A 139 5.86 -2.45 8.91
C PHE A 139 4.57 -1.72 9.32
N ASN A 140 4.48 -0.41 9.07
CA ASN A 140 3.25 0.35 9.30
C ASN A 140 2.14 -0.14 8.35
N PRO A 141 1.00 -0.66 8.87
CA PRO A 141 0.00 -1.32 8.04
C PRO A 141 -0.96 -0.35 7.35
N GLY A 142 -1.27 0.79 7.98
CA GLY A 142 -2.08 1.85 7.39
C GLY A 142 -1.20 2.85 6.65
N VAL A 143 -1.50 3.12 5.39
CA VAL A 143 -0.66 3.94 4.51
C VAL A 143 -1.49 4.95 3.71
N GLY A 144 -0.93 6.15 3.52
CA GLY A 144 -1.42 7.20 2.65
C GLY A 144 -2.58 8.01 3.22
N ILE A 145 -3.11 8.92 2.39
CA ILE A 145 -4.11 9.92 2.79
C ILE A 145 -5.38 9.28 3.38
N TRP A 146 -5.74 8.08 2.94
CA TRP A 146 -6.91 7.34 3.40
C TRP A 146 -6.59 6.20 4.38
N GLN A 147 -5.33 6.10 4.84
CA GLN A 147 -4.88 5.09 5.81
C GLN A 147 -5.29 3.66 5.39
N LEU A 148 -4.94 3.28 4.16
CA LEU A 148 -5.30 1.99 3.57
C LEU A 148 -4.60 0.86 4.33
N ASP A 149 -5.36 0.16 5.17
CA ASP A 149 -4.85 -0.88 6.06
C ASP A 149 -4.84 -2.28 5.42
N SER A 150 -3.75 -3.04 5.67
CA SER A 150 -3.55 -4.41 5.20
C SER A 150 -4.63 -5.44 5.62
N ALA A 151 -5.45 -5.16 6.64
CA ALA A 151 -6.56 -6.01 7.08
C ALA A 151 -7.91 -5.66 6.46
N GLY A 152 -7.99 -4.55 5.69
CA GLY A 152 -9.23 -3.99 5.19
C GLY A 152 -9.11 -3.53 3.74
N LEU A 153 -9.45 -2.26 3.48
CA LEU A 153 -9.45 -1.70 2.13
C LEU A 153 -8.05 -1.74 1.48
N GLY A 154 -6.99 -1.66 2.28
CA GLY A 154 -5.59 -1.77 1.82
C GLY A 154 -5.08 -3.20 1.66
N ALA A 155 -5.89 -4.24 1.89
CA ALA A 155 -5.42 -5.62 1.83
C ALA A 155 -4.71 -5.96 0.51
N GLY A 156 -5.26 -5.48 -0.62
CA GLY A 156 -4.69 -5.67 -1.96
C GLY A 156 -3.75 -4.55 -2.44
N GLU A 157 -3.43 -3.58 -1.59
CA GLU A 157 -2.56 -2.45 -1.93
C GLU A 157 -1.15 -2.67 -1.40
N THR A 158 -0.12 -2.08 -2.00
CA THR A 158 1.20 -1.93 -1.38
C THR A 158 1.31 -0.53 -0.75
N ALA A 159 2.36 -0.25 0.02
CA ALA A 159 2.62 1.14 0.40
C ALA A 159 2.78 2.05 -0.83
N ALA A 160 3.41 1.57 -1.91
CA ALA A 160 3.54 2.36 -3.14
C ALA A 160 2.19 2.76 -3.74
N THR A 161 1.24 1.82 -3.84
CA THR A 161 -0.08 2.11 -4.42
C THR A 161 -1.00 2.88 -3.48
N ALA A 162 -0.80 2.77 -2.16
CA ALA A 162 -1.51 3.55 -1.17
C ALA A 162 -0.99 5.00 -1.04
N ILE A 163 0.32 5.22 -1.25
CA ILE A 163 0.94 6.55 -1.29
C ILE A 163 0.60 7.27 -2.59
N ASP A 164 0.52 6.55 -3.71
CA ASP A 164 0.11 7.10 -5.00
C ASP A 164 -1.32 7.66 -4.94
N SER A 165 -1.43 8.99 -4.86
CA SER A 165 -2.71 9.68 -4.75
C SER A 165 -3.67 9.38 -5.91
N VAL A 166 -3.17 9.06 -7.12
CA VAL A 166 -4.00 8.74 -8.28
C VAL A 166 -4.66 7.37 -8.13
N GLY A 167 -3.85 6.35 -7.81
CA GLY A 167 -4.35 5.00 -7.59
C GLY A 167 -5.29 4.92 -6.39
N ALA A 168 -4.86 5.51 -5.26
CA ALA A 168 -5.62 5.54 -4.03
C ALA A 168 -6.94 6.32 -4.18
N ALA A 169 -6.94 7.48 -4.84
CA ALA A 169 -8.15 8.26 -5.12
C ALA A 169 -9.19 7.46 -5.91
N LYS A 170 -8.77 6.78 -6.99
CA LYS A 170 -9.66 5.97 -7.82
C LYS A 170 -10.38 4.90 -7.01
N LYS A 171 -9.62 4.21 -6.15
CA LYS A 171 -10.15 3.18 -5.26
C LYS A 171 -11.13 3.75 -4.25
N MET A 172 -10.77 4.87 -3.61
CA MET A 172 -11.54 5.48 -2.52
C MET A 172 -12.81 6.17 -3.01
N ALA A 173 -12.73 6.94 -4.09
CA ALA A 173 -13.91 7.53 -4.72
C ALA A 173 -14.95 6.46 -5.09
N THR A 174 -14.50 5.40 -5.78
CA THR A 174 -15.38 4.28 -6.17
C THR A 174 -16.01 3.62 -4.95
N TYR A 175 -15.21 3.32 -3.92
CA TYR A 175 -15.69 2.67 -2.71
C TYR A 175 -16.73 3.52 -1.95
N MET A 176 -16.42 4.78 -1.71
CA MET A 176 -17.27 5.69 -0.92
C MET A 176 -18.56 6.02 -1.67
N VAL A 177 -18.49 6.31 -2.98
CA VAL A 177 -19.69 6.56 -3.80
C VAL A 177 -20.60 5.34 -3.85
N ASN A 178 -20.05 4.14 -4.03
CA ASN A 178 -20.85 2.91 -4.03
C ASN A 178 -21.57 2.69 -2.69
N LYS A 179 -20.89 2.93 -1.56
CA LYS A 179 -21.52 2.84 -0.23
C LYS A 179 -22.59 3.90 -0.01
N TYR A 180 -22.31 5.14 -0.40
CA TYR A 180 -23.27 6.23 -0.33
C TYR A 180 -24.54 5.88 -1.12
N CYS A 181 -24.37 5.44 -2.37
CA CYS A 181 -25.51 5.08 -3.22
C CYS A 181 -26.25 3.85 -2.73
N ALA A 182 -25.56 2.84 -2.18
CA ALA A 182 -26.22 1.70 -1.56
C ALA A 182 -27.12 2.13 -0.39
N ALA A 183 -26.67 3.08 0.43
CA ALA A 183 -27.46 3.61 1.54
C ALA A 183 -28.64 4.47 1.05
N ILE A 184 -28.44 5.33 0.05
CA ILE A 184 -29.51 6.12 -0.58
C ILE A 184 -30.60 5.23 -1.17
N ASN A 185 -30.22 4.23 -1.96
CA ASN A 185 -31.16 3.29 -2.57
C ASN A 185 -31.87 2.41 -1.53
N GLY A 186 -31.25 2.25 -0.35
CA GLY A 186 -31.87 1.64 0.84
C GLY A 186 -32.79 2.57 1.65
N GLY A 187 -33.05 3.80 1.19
CA GLY A 187 -33.94 4.76 1.84
C GLY A 187 -33.29 5.66 2.89
N SER A 188 -31.96 5.70 2.97
CA SER A 188 -31.25 6.58 3.90
C SER A 188 -31.37 8.05 3.47
N THR A 189 -31.30 8.95 4.44
CA THR A 189 -31.05 10.37 4.16
C THR A 189 -29.63 10.56 3.62
N ALA A 190 -29.36 11.69 2.96
CA ALA A 190 -28.00 12.00 2.47
C ALA A 190 -26.95 12.00 3.58
N ALA A 191 -27.26 12.57 4.75
CA ALA A 191 -26.35 12.57 5.91
C ALA A 191 -26.07 11.14 6.41
N SER A 192 -27.11 10.31 6.56
CA SER A 192 -26.94 8.91 6.96
C SER A 192 -26.16 8.10 5.91
N ALA A 193 -26.35 8.40 4.62
CA ALA A 193 -25.60 7.75 3.54
C ALA A 193 -24.11 8.13 3.52
N ARG A 194 -23.77 9.38 3.83
CA ARG A 194 -22.38 9.80 4.03
C ARG A 194 -21.73 9.08 5.21
N ALA A 195 -22.39 9.05 6.36
CA ALA A 195 -21.91 8.30 7.53
C ALA A 195 -21.69 6.81 7.20
N ALA A 196 -22.58 6.19 6.40
CA ALA A 196 -22.41 4.81 5.95
C ALA A 196 -21.17 4.61 5.05
N ALA A 197 -20.87 5.59 4.17
CA ALA A 197 -19.69 5.57 3.32
C ALA A 197 -18.39 5.65 4.12
N TRP A 198 -18.37 6.41 5.21
CA TRP A 198 -17.19 6.59 6.06
C TRP A 198 -17.04 5.59 7.20
N LYS A 199 -17.95 4.61 7.33
CA LYS A 199 -17.95 3.63 8.43
C LYS A 199 -16.63 2.86 8.63
N GLY A 200 -15.74 2.83 7.63
CA GLY A 200 -14.42 2.20 7.74
C GLY A 200 -13.34 3.04 8.42
N TRP A 201 -13.62 4.32 8.72
CA TRP A 201 -12.68 5.27 9.29
C TRP A 201 -13.13 5.66 10.70
N HIS A 202 -12.43 5.17 11.71
CA HIS A 202 -12.80 5.38 13.11
C HIS A 202 -12.71 6.85 13.54
N ALA A 203 -11.91 7.67 12.87
CA ALA A 203 -11.94 9.12 13.12
C ALA A 203 -13.28 9.77 12.74
N CYS A 204 -14.11 9.10 11.94
CA CYS A 204 -15.44 9.58 11.57
C CYS A 204 -16.55 9.21 12.57
N ASP A 205 -16.29 8.32 13.53
CA ASP A 205 -17.30 7.73 14.43
C ASP A 205 -18.08 8.79 15.24
N THR A 206 -17.44 9.92 15.57
CA THR A 206 -18.00 11.01 16.39
C THR A 206 -18.52 12.19 15.58
N GLY A 207 -18.62 12.05 14.25
CA GLY A 207 -19.17 13.07 13.36
C GLY A 207 -18.15 14.05 12.77
N SER A 208 -16.84 13.89 13.04
CA SER A 208 -15.79 14.76 12.48
C SER A 208 -15.85 14.82 10.95
N CYS A 209 -16.05 13.69 10.28
CA CYS A 209 -16.11 13.66 8.80
C CYS A 209 -17.35 14.36 8.24
N GLU A 210 -18.48 14.34 8.96
CA GLU A 210 -19.65 15.15 8.57
C GLU A 210 -19.35 16.64 8.72
N SER A 211 -18.69 17.05 9.80
CA SER A 211 -18.25 18.44 9.99
C SER A 211 -17.32 18.91 8.85
N ILE A 212 -16.38 18.06 8.44
CA ILE A 212 -15.48 18.34 7.31
C ILE A 212 -16.25 18.43 5.99
N TYR A 213 -17.18 17.51 5.74
CA TYR A 213 -18.03 17.57 4.55
C TYR A 213 -18.76 18.91 4.45
N GLN A 214 -19.36 19.39 5.55
CA GLN A 214 -20.06 20.67 5.55
C GLN A 214 -19.11 21.86 5.32
N ARG A 215 -17.87 21.80 5.82
CA ARG A 215 -16.84 22.81 5.54
C ARG A 215 -16.45 22.83 4.06
N LEU A 216 -16.30 21.65 3.45
CA LEU A 216 -15.99 21.53 2.02
C LEU A 216 -17.13 22.06 1.14
N GLU A 217 -18.39 21.81 1.50
CA GLU A 217 -19.54 22.37 0.78
C GLU A 217 -19.59 23.90 0.90
N ALA A 218 -19.25 24.46 2.06
CA ALA A 218 -19.32 25.89 2.31
C ALA A 218 -18.16 26.69 1.72
N GLY A 219 -16.93 26.14 1.76
CA GLY A 219 -15.71 26.89 1.46
C GLY A 219 -14.74 26.20 0.49
N GLY A 220 -15.01 24.96 0.10
CA GLY A 220 -14.09 24.18 -0.73
C GLY A 220 -12.76 23.89 -0.06
N VAL A 221 -11.71 23.73 -0.87
CA VAL A 221 -10.32 23.54 -0.41
C VAL A 221 -9.41 24.63 -0.96
N THR A 222 -8.40 25.00 -0.17
CA THR A 222 -7.22 25.70 -0.67
C THR A 222 -6.25 24.67 -1.21
N LYS A 223 -5.74 24.87 -2.43
CA LYS A 223 -4.79 23.95 -3.06
C LYS A 223 -3.36 24.33 -2.70
N ASP A 224 -2.56 23.34 -2.35
CA ASP A 224 -1.15 23.48 -2.02
C ASP A 224 -0.28 22.78 -3.08
N ASP A 225 0.45 23.58 -3.87
CA ASP A 225 1.31 23.08 -4.94
C ASP A 225 2.58 22.40 -4.43
N SER A 226 2.92 22.51 -3.14
CA SER A 226 4.10 21.89 -2.56
C SER A 226 3.92 20.39 -2.26
N VAL A 227 2.68 19.91 -2.23
CA VAL A 227 2.34 18.49 -1.98
C VAL A 227 2.02 17.80 -3.30
N ASN A 228 2.95 16.95 -3.74
CA ASN A 228 2.81 16.19 -4.98
C ASN A 228 2.06 14.86 -4.76
N ARG A 229 1.88 14.09 -5.84
CA ARG A 229 1.22 12.78 -5.85
C ARG A 229 1.76 11.75 -4.86
N TYR A 230 3.04 11.82 -4.51
CA TYR A 230 3.73 10.86 -3.66
C TYR A 230 4.06 11.40 -2.27
N GLY A 231 3.71 12.66 -1.97
CA GLY A 231 3.88 13.25 -0.64
C GLY A 231 5.33 13.33 -0.17
N GLY A 232 6.27 13.43 -1.12
CA GLY A 232 7.72 13.43 -0.86
C GLY A 232 8.41 12.10 -1.13
N ALA A 233 7.67 10.98 -1.23
CA ALA A 233 8.23 9.72 -1.68
C ALA A 233 8.67 9.81 -3.15
N GLN A 234 9.69 9.05 -3.52
CA GLN A 234 10.40 9.22 -4.79
C GLN A 234 10.26 7.97 -5.65
N PRO A 235 9.63 8.06 -6.83
CA PRO A 235 9.64 6.95 -7.79
C PRO A 235 11.07 6.61 -8.21
N ARG A 236 11.39 5.32 -8.20
CA ARG A 236 12.69 4.77 -8.54
C ARG A 236 12.52 3.57 -9.47
N THR A 237 13.58 3.24 -10.17
CA THR A 237 13.78 1.93 -10.79
C THR A 237 14.80 1.18 -9.95
N CYS A 238 14.48 -0.03 -9.51
CA CYS A 238 15.42 -0.89 -8.81
C CYS A 238 15.61 -2.22 -9.54
N THR A 239 16.75 -2.87 -9.30
CA THR A 239 16.91 -4.30 -9.51
C THR A 239 16.90 -5.04 -8.19
N TYR A 240 16.23 -6.19 -8.15
CA TYR A 240 16.20 -7.10 -7.01
C TYR A 240 16.17 -8.54 -7.55
N GLU A 241 17.04 -9.41 -7.02
CA GLU A 241 17.18 -10.81 -7.50
C GLU A 241 17.33 -10.96 -9.03
N GLY A 242 18.01 -9.99 -9.67
CA GLY A 242 18.28 -9.99 -11.11
C GLY A 242 17.11 -9.56 -12.00
N ALA A 243 16.00 -9.11 -11.43
CA ALA A 243 14.87 -8.54 -12.16
C ALA A 243 14.71 -7.04 -11.85
N GLU A 244 14.14 -6.29 -12.78
CA GLU A 244 13.86 -4.85 -12.65
C GLU A 244 12.44 -4.61 -12.13
N TYR A 245 12.28 -3.60 -11.28
CA TYR A 245 11.02 -3.23 -10.63
C TYR A 245 10.83 -1.71 -10.60
N ASP A 246 9.58 -1.28 -10.76
CA ASP A 246 9.15 0.05 -10.31
C ASP A 246 9.11 0.06 -8.78
N CYS A 247 9.91 0.94 -8.20
CA CYS A 247 10.06 1.13 -6.78
C CYS A 247 9.53 2.50 -6.37
N LEU A 248 9.17 2.61 -5.10
CA LEU A 248 9.03 3.90 -4.43
C LEU A 248 9.98 3.93 -3.24
N HIS A 249 10.89 4.91 -3.20
CA HIS A 249 11.71 5.19 -2.03
C HIS A 249 10.94 6.12 -1.09
N VAL A 250 10.71 5.66 0.13
CA VAL A 250 9.92 6.31 1.17
C VAL A 250 10.88 6.75 2.26
N ASP A 251 11.08 8.05 2.39
CA ASP A 251 11.88 8.67 3.45
C ASP A 251 10.97 9.59 4.27
N PRO A 252 10.58 9.20 5.50
CA PRO A 252 9.72 10.02 6.35
C PRO A 252 10.24 11.44 6.59
N SER A 253 11.56 11.67 6.53
CA SER A 253 12.15 13.01 6.68
C SER A 253 11.85 13.96 5.51
N LYS A 254 11.29 13.44 4.41
CA LYS A 254 10.93 14.18 3.20
C LYS A 254 9.44 14.40 3.04
N ALA A 255 8.64 14.12 4.07
CA ALA A 255 7.19 14.27 4.00
C ALA A 255 6.76 15.67 3.58
N GLN A 256 5.82 15.73 2.64
CA GLN A 256 5.17 16.94 2.19
C GLN A 256 3.75 17.01 2.76
N GLY A 257 3.29 18.21 3.12
CA GLY A 257 2.01 18.40 3.80
C GLY A 257 2.13 18.09 5.29
N GLU A 258 1.04 17.63 5.91
CA GLU A 258 1.03 17.25 7.32
C GLU A 258 2.05 16.15 7.59
N ASP A 259 3.04 16.47 8.40
CA ASP A 259 4.16 15.60 8.77
C ASP A 259 4.18 15.25 10.26
N ALA A 260 3.19 15.66 11.06
CA ALA A 260 3.16 15.41 12.50
C ALA A 260 3.32 13.91 12.83
N TRP A 261 2.90 13.01 11.94
CA TRP A 261 3.08 11.57 12.05
C TRP A 261 4.54 11.11 12.06
N THR A 262 5.48 11.95 11.63
CA THR A 262 6.93 11.71 11.69
C THR A 262 7.51 12.04 13.08
N ALA A 263 6.75 12.73 13.94
CA ALA A 263 7.18 12.99 15.30
C ALA A 263 7.21 11.68 16.12
N PRO A 264 8.26 11.42 16.93
CA PRO A 264 8.35 10.20 17.71
C PRO A 264 7.17 9.96 18.66
N ASP A 265 6.58 11.03 19.21
CA ASP A 265 5.47 11.02 20.17
C ASP A 265 4.07 11.04 19.51
N PHE A 266 4.00 11.01 18.17
CA PHE A 266 2.72 10.94 17.47
C PHE A 266 1.98 9.61 17.71
N GLY A 267 2.67 8.51 17.98
CA GLY A 267 1.97 7.25 18.23
C GLY A 267 2.88 6.18 18.78
N PRO A 268 2.29 5.07 19.24
CA PRO A 268 3.05 3.99 19.87
C PRO A 268 3.95 3.23 18.88
N ALA A 269 3.58 3.13 17.60
CA ALA A 269 4.45 2.53 16.58
C ALA A 269 5.71 3.38 16.40
N PRO A 270 6.90 2.84 16.07
CA PRO A 270 8.04 3.66 15.67
C PRO A 270 7.79 4.36 14.31
N VAL A 271 8.53 5.45 14.07
CA VAL A 271 8.72 5.97 12.69
C VAL A 271 9.61 4.97 11.97
N PRO A 272 9.23 4.48 10.79
CA PRO A 272 10.11 3.58 10.05
C PRO A 272 11.33 4.35 9.52
N GLU A 273 12.48 3.68 9.44
CA GLU A 273 13.61 4.22 8.69
C GLU A 273 13.32 4.23 7.19
N PRO A 274 14.07 4.98 6.35
CA PRO A 274 13.85 4.99 4.91
C PRO A 274 13.87 3.60 4.29
N PHE A 275 12.93 3.34 3.37
CA PHE A 275 12.78 2.06 2.71
C PHE A 275 12.33 2.18 1.26
N TYR A 276 12.64 1.17 0.47
CA TYR A 276 12.09 0.95 -0.86
C TYR A 276 10.87 0.05 -0.74
N VAL A 277 9.83 0.33 -1.52
CA VAL A 277 8.69 -0.57 -1.67
C VAL A 277 8.44 -0.89 -3.14
N PHE A 278 8.22 -2.17 -3.42
CA PHE A 278 7.90 -2.68 -4.75
C PHE A 278 6.98 -3.91 -4.67
N THR A 279 6.40 -4.27 -5.81
CA THR A 279 5.57 -5.47 -5.93
C THR A 279 6.39 -6.61 -6.51
N TYR A 280 6.58 -7.68 -5.74
CA TYR A 280 7.24 -8.90 -6.19
C TYR A 280 6.19 -9.97 -6.52
N ALA A 281 6.44 -10.80 -7.54
CA ALA A 281 5.49 -11.84 -7.96
C ALA A 281 6.19 -13.20 -8.09
N GLU A 282 5.65 -14.20 -7.41
CA GLU A 282 6.18 -15.56 -7.41
C GLU A 282 5.07 -16.59 -7.20
N GLY A 283 5.15 -17.72 -7.89
CA GLY A 283 4.19 -18.81 -7.71
C GLY A 283 2.73 -18.41 -8.01
N GLY A 284 2.52 -17.41 -8.86
CA GLY A 284 1.20 -16.85 -9.16
C GLY A 284 0.63 -15.92 -8.08
N LYS A 285 1.39 -15.60 -7.04
CA LYS A 285 1.04 -14.67 -5.97
C LYS A 285 1.79 -13.36 -6.11
N LYS A 286 1.24 -12.30 -5.52
CA LYS A 286 1.86 -10.98 -5.45
C LYS A 286 2.18 -10.64 -4.00
N TYR A 287 3.30 -9.96 -3.80
CA TYR A 287 3.81 -9.57 -2.50
C TYR A 287 4.13 -8.08 -2.50
N GLU A 288 3.82 -7.41 -1.40
CA GLU A 288 4.48 -6.15 -1.05
C GLU A 288 5.82 -6.51 -0.42
N VAL A 289 6.92 -5.96 -0.94
CA VAL A 289 8.22 -6.01 -0.30
C VAL A 289 8.58 -4.60 0.15
N ARG A 290 8.94 -4.44 1.41
CA ARG A 290 9.60 -3.24 1.94
C ARG A 290 11.05 -3.60 2.24
N TYR A 291 11.97 -2.79 1.74
CA TYR A 291 13.40 -3.07 1.76
C TYR A 291 14.15 -1.89 2.35
N TRP A 292 14.85 -2.11 3.45
CA TRP A 292 15.66 -1.14 4.15
C TRP A 292 17.13 -1.40 3.84
N LEU A 293 17.82 -0.39 3.29
CA LEU A 293 19.26 -0.45 3.10
C LEU A 293 19.98 -0.27 4.44
N LYS A 294 21.08 -0.99 4.66
CA LYS A 294 21.93 -0.82 5.86
C LYS A 294 22.46 0.60 6.01
N ALA A 295 22.70 1.28 4.88
CA ALA A 295 23.21 2.65 4.84
C ALA A 295 22.21 3.69 5.38
N GLU A 296 20.92 3.36 5.40
CA GLU A 296 19.83 4.27 5.79
C GLU A 296 19.14 3.84 7.08
N SER A 297 19.08 2.53 7.35
CA SER A 297 18.27 1.98 8.44
C SER A 297 18.96 1.85 9.79
N GLY A 298 20.29 2.04 9.83
CA GLY A 298 21.09 1.83 11.03
C GLY A 298 21.23 0.36 11.44
N ALA A 299 20.75 -0.59 10.62
CA ALA A 299 21.07 -2.01 10.74
C ALA A 299 22.45 -2.31 10.12
N ASP A 300 23.10 -3.38 10.57
CA ASP A 300 24.40 -3.81 10.02
C ASP A 300 24.30 -4.42 8.60
N THR A 301 23.11 -4.89 8.25
CA THR A 301 22.80 -5.58 6.98
C THR A 301 21.53 -5.00 6.36
N ASP A 302 21.33 -5.23 5.05
CA ASP A 302 20.07 -4.83 4.42
C ASP A 302 18.96 -5.75 4.94
N VAL A 303 17.75 -5.23 5.04
CA VAL A 303 16.61 -5.94 5.63
C VAL A 303 15.41 -5.84 4.71
N SER A 304 14.71 -6.95 4.48
CA SER A 304 13.38 -6.92 3.86
C SER A 304 12.30 -7.39 4.82
N ALA A 305 11.10 -6.86 4.61
CA ALA A 305 9.85 -7.43 5.11
C ALA A 305 8.90 -7.63 3.93
N SER A 306 8.27 -8.80 3.85
CA SER A 306 7.32 -9.11 2.79
C SER A 306 5.97 -9.57 3.34
N ARG A 307 4.90 -9.18 2.64
CA ARG A 307 3.56 -9.74 2.84
C ARG A 307 2.90 -10.12 1.53
N GLU A 308 2.15 -11.21 1.55
CA GLU A 308 1.27 -11.59 0.45
C GLU A 308 0.10 -10.59 0.35
N LEU A 309 -0.16 -10.05 -0.83
CA LEU A 309 -1.30 -9.15 -1.05
C LEU A 309 -2.61 -9.90 -0.83
N GLY A 310 -3.54 -9.26 -0.10
CA GLY A 310 -4.78 -9.86 0.39
C GLY A 310 -4.68 -10.44 1.81
N VAL A 311 -3.49 -10.43 2.42
CA VAL A 311 -3.26 -10.93 3.79
C VAL A 311 -2.96 -9.78 4.76
N ASN A 312 -3.47 -9.91 6.00
CA ASN A 312 -3.21 -8.97 7.10
C ASN A 312 -1.76 -9.06 7.56
N ALA A 313 -1.03 -7.95 7.49
CA ALA A 313 0.38 -7.88 7.90
C ALA A 313 0.58 -8.25 9.38
N ARG A 314 -0.42 -8.02 10.23
CA ARG A 314 -0.35 -8.34 11.68
C ARG A 314 -0.25 -9.83 11.96
N THR A 315 -0.69 -10.67 11.03
CA THR A 315 -0.73 -12.13 11.22
C THR A 315 0.33 -12.85 10.42
N LYS A 316 0.83 -12.25 9.33
CA LYS A 316 1.78 -12.89 8.43
C LYS A 316 2.67 -11.85 7.74
N LEU A 317 3.84 -11.63 8.32
CA LEU A 317 4.97 -10.94 7.71
C LEU A 317 6.18 -11.86 7.74
N SER A 318 6.98 -11.82 6.68
CA SER A 318 8.25 -12.54 6.59
C SER A 318 9.38 -11.52 6.56
N TRP A 319 10.33 -11.65 7.49
CA TRP A 319 11.51 -10.79 7.60
C TRP A 319 12.76 -11.54 7.17
N ALA A 320 13.64 -10.89 6.42
CA ALA A 320 14.91 -11.48 6.00
C ALA A 320 16.06 -10.49 6.09
N GLU A 321 17.27 -11.03 6.24
CA GLU A 321 18.50 -10.33 5.86
C GLU A 321 18.69 -10.44 4.35
N GLU A 322 19.16 -9.36 3.75
CA GLU A 322 19.24 -9.21 2.31
C GLU A 322 20.55 -8.56 1.87
N SER A 323 20.81 -8.63 0.57
CA SER A 323 21.90 -7.88 -0.10
C SER A 323 21.64 -7.66 -1.59
N GLY A 324 20.39 -7.81 -2.04
CA GLY A 324 20.07 -7.91 -3.47
C GLY A 324 19.55 -6.64 -4.14
N LEU A 325 19.21 -5.58 -3.38
CA LEU A 325 18.59 -4.38 -3.97
C LEU A 325 19.64 -3.39 -4.49
N CYS A 326 19.46 -2.94 -5.72
CA CYS A 326 20.18 -1.82 -6.33
C CYS A 326 19.16 -0.83 -6.90
N ASP A 327 19.15 0.42 -6.42
CA ASP A 327 18.44 1.53 -7.04
C ASP A 327 19.25 2.03 -8.24
N THR A 328 18.83 1.66 -9.44
CA THR A 328 19.51 2.02 -10.69
C THR A 328 19.29 3.49 -11.08
N THR A 329 18.34 4.18 -10.43
CA THR A 329 18.09 5.62 -10.65
C THR A 329 19.17 6.47 -9.99
N THR A 330 19.64 6.07 -8.81
CA THR A 330 20.63 6.81 -8.02
C THR A 330 22.00 6.14 -7.94
N GLY A 331 22.08 4.84 -8.28
CA GLY A 331 23.26 4.02 -8.04
C GLY A 331 23.46 3.63 -6.57
N THR A 332 22.38 3.59 -5.79
CA THR A 332 22.43 3.31 -4.34
C THR A 332 22.11 1.83 -4.07
N GLY A 333 22.75 1.24 -3.06
CA GLY A 333 22.58 -0.17 -2.70
C GLY A 333 23.65 -1.06 -3.32
N ASN A 334 23.30 -2.29 -3.67
CA ASN A 334 24.23 -3.29 -4.20
C ASN A 334 24.28 -3.27 -5.73
N CYS A 335 24.61 -2.08 -6.26
CA CYS A 335 25.03 -1.85 -7.63
C CYS A 335 26.56 -2.05 -7.75
#